data_AF-A0A933I8B6-F1
#
_entry.id   AF-A0A933I8B6-F1
#
_cell.length_a   1.000
_cell.length_b   1.000
_cell.length_c   1.000
_cell.angle_alpha   90.00
_cell.angle_beta   90.00
_cell.angle_gamma   90.00
#
_symmetry.space_group_name_H-M   'P 1'
#
loop_
_entity.id
_entity.type
_entity.pdbx_description
1 polymer ?
#
loop_
_entity_poly.entity_id
_entity_poly.type
_entity_poly.pdbx_seq_one_letter_code
_entity_poly.pdbx_strand_id
1 'polypeptide(L)'
;MKGNWTNSGSFSSGTSTVILNGINQTIYGNNTFYNLSKIATSAGVLSFETGKTQTIVNSLILTGASGNILSLRSTSQGNYWYINPQGTRSISFVDAKDSNNIHQTTIIPTNSVSSGNNVNWNLGVGGSECANAVVILHRLIFAKI
;
A
#
# COMPACT_ATOMS: atom_id res chain seq x y z
N MET A 1 12.74 17.47 -8.22
CA MET A 1 12.60 16.75 -9.50
C MET A 1 11.41 15.79 -9.39
N LYS A 2 10.37 15.96 -10.22
CA LYS A 2 9.21 15.06 -10.30
C LYS A 2 9.37 14.22 -11.57
N GLY A 3 9.57 12.92 -11.44
CA GLY A 3 9.52 11.98 -12.56
C GLY A 3 8.30 11.10 -12.37
N ASN A 4 7.21 11.37 -13.09
CA ASN A 4 6.05 10.48 -13.05
C ASN A 4 6.38 9.20 -13.82
N TRP A 5 5.94 8.05 -13.31
CA TRP A 5 5.96 6.81 -14.06
C TRP A 5 4.70 6.75 -14.92
N THR A 6 4.83 7.13 -16.19
CA THR A 6 3.80 6.96 -17.21
C THR A 6 4.23 5.86 -18.14
N ASN A 7 3.58 4.69 -18.05
CA ASN A 7 3.76 3.63 -19.02
C ASN A 7 2.50 3.54 -19.91
N SER A 8 2.60 4.03 -21.14
CA SER A 8 1.54 3.93 -22.16
C SER A 8 1.65 2.65 -23.01
N GLY A 9 2.58 1.74 -22.68
CA GLY A 9 2.79 0.45 -23.36
C GLY A 9 3.01 -0.72 -22.39
N SER A 10 3.58 -1.81 -22.88
CA SER A 10 3.94 -2.98 -22.04
C SER A 10 5.37 -2.84 -21.52
N PHE A 11 5.55 -2.48 -20.25
CA PHE A 11 6.86 -2.56 -19.60
C PHE A 11 7.15 -4.02 -19.21
N SER A 12 8.07 -4.67 -19.94
CA SER A 12 8.62 -5.97 -19.55
C SER A 12 9.93 -5.74 -18.78
N SER A 13 9.87 -5.76 -17.45
CA SER A 13 11.07 -5.56 -16.62
C SER A 13 12.08 -6.71 -16.74
N GLY A 14 11.70 -7.85 -17.32
CA GLY A 14 12.43 -9.10 -17.15
C GLY A 14 12.56 -9.40 -15.66
N THR A 15 13.78 -9.38 -15.14
CA THR A 15 14.09 -9.52 -13.70
C THR A 15 14.61 -8.23 -13.04
N SER A 16 14.47 -7.08 -13.71
CA SER A 16 15.05 -5.81 -13.28
C SER A 16 14.30 -5.15 -12.12
N THR A 17 15.02 -4.28 -11.39
CA THR A 17 14.45 -3.46 -10.32
C THR A 17 14.11 -2.06 -10.82
N VAL A 18 12.86 -1.65 -10.65
CA VAL A 18 12.43 -0.27 -10.86
C VAL A 18 12.58 0.50 -9.55
N ILE A 19 13.39 1.56 -9.59
CA ILE A 19 13.64 2.43 -8.43
C ILE A 19 12.97 3.78 -8.67
N LEU A 20 12.11 4.17 -7.74
CA LEU A 20 11.41 5.44 -7.73
C LEU A 20 12.16 6.43 -6.80
N ASN A 21 13.00 7.29 -7.37
CA ASN A 21 13.88 8.19 -6.62
C ASN A 21 13.32 9.61 -6.41
N GLY A 22 12.19 9.97 -7.02
CA GLY A 22 11.57 11.29 -6.86
C GLY A 22 10.84 11.45 -5.52
N ILE A 23 10.73 12.67 -4.99
CA ILE A 23 10.02 12.93 -3.72
C ILE A 23 8.53 12.61 -3.88
N ASN A 24 7.90 13.23 -4.88
CA ASN A 24 6.51 12.99 -5.27
C ASN A 24 6.51 12.36 -6.66
N GLN A 25 5.85 11.21 -6.80
CA GLN A 25 5.76 10.48 -8.06
C GLN A 25 4.36 9.86 -8.19
N THR A 26 3.87 9.78 -9.42
CA THR A 26 2.63 9.06 -9.72
C THR A 26 2.93 7.88 -10.64
N ILE A 27 2.34 6.72 -10.35
CA ILE A 27 2.31 5.56 -11.25
C ILE A 27 0.95 5.53 -11.95
N TYR A 28 0.98 5.61 -13.27
CA TYR A 28 -0.20 5.47 -14.14
C TYR A 28 -0.25 4.10 -14.81
N GLY A 29 -1.47 3.69 -15.17
CA GLY A 29 -1.76 2.45 -15.87
C GLY A 29 -1.63 1.19 -15.00
N ASN A 30 -1.97 0.06 -15.61
CA ASN A 30 -1.67 -1.24 -15.02
C ASN A 30 -0.21 -1.58 -15.32
N ASN A 31 0.58 -1.90 -14.30
CA ASN A 31 1.98 -2.26 -14.48
C ASN A 31 2.29 -3.61 -13.84
N THR A 32 3.26 -4.30 -14.44
CA THR A 32 3.90 -5.48 -13.83
C THR A 32 5.37 -5.16 -13.61
N PHE A 33 5.78 -5.15 -12.35
CA PHE A 33 7.16 -4.97 -11.93
C PHE A 33 7.72 -6.30 -11.44
N TYR A 34 8.93 -6.65 -11.85
CA TYR A 34 9.62 -7.77 -11.21
C TYR A 34 10.06 -7.40 -9.79
N ASN A 35 10.87 -6.34 -9.64
CA ASN A 35 11.08 -5.67 -8.36
C ASN A 35 10.68 -4.19 -8.45
N LEU A 36 10.03 -3.68 -7.41
CA LEU A 36 9.69 -2.27 -7.24
C LEU A 36 10.26 -1.76 -5.93
N SER A 37 11.05 -0.68 -5.98
CA SER A 37 11.66 -0.05 -4.81
C SER A 37 11.36 1.44 -4.77
N LYS A 38 10.81 1.89 -3.64
CA LYS A 38 10.69 3.30 -3.26
C LYS A 38 11.23 3.48 -1.84
N ILE A 39 12.38 4.12 -1.73
CA ILE A 39 12.95 4.53 -0.45
C ILE A 39 12.89 6.06 -0.39
N ALA A 40 12.22 6.59 0.62
CA ALA A 40 12.04 8.02 0.84
C ALA A 40 12.88 8.45 2.04
N THR A 41 13.77 9.42 1.83
CA THR A 41 14.58 10.06 2.87
C THR A 41 13.93 11.33 3.43
N SER A 42 12.89 11.82 2.75
CA SER A 42 12.05 12.94 3.15
C SER A 42 10.58 12.58 2.98
N ALA A 43 9.67 13.26 3.67
CA ALA A 43 8.23 13.10 3.44
C ALA A 43 7.89 13.31 1.95
N GLY A 44 7.08 12.41 1.40
CA GLY A 44 6.76 12.39 -0.01
C GLY A 44 5.51 11.56 -0.30
N VAL A 45 4.96 11.74 -1.49
CA VAL A 45 3.72 11.08 -1.93
C VAL A 45 4.01 10.21 -3.15
N LEU A 46 3.71 8.92 -3.02
CA LEU A 46 3.59 8.00 -4.13
C LEU A 46 2.10 7.80 -4.45
N SER A 47 1.67 8.37 -5.57
CA SER A 47 0.30 8.28 -6.04
C SER A 47 0.14 7.13 -7.03
N PHE A 48 -1.00 6.46 -6.98
CA PHE A 48 -1.38 5.39 -7.89
C PHE A 48 -2.68 5.74 -8.59
N GLU A 49 -2.73 5.55 -9.91
CA GLU A 49 -3.94 5.81 -10.67
C GLU A 49 -5.09 4.92 -10.16
N THR A 50 -6.23 5.58 -9.87
CA THR A 50 -7.45 4.93 -9.42
C THR A 50 -7.89 3.83 -10.36
N GLY A 51 -8.32 2.71 -9.79
CA GLY A 51 -8.79 1.56 -10.56
C GLY A 51 -7.69 0.77 -11.26
N LYS A 52 -6.42 1.17 -11.15
CA LYS A 52 -5.30 0.47 -11.78
C LYS A 52 -4.58 -0.45 -10.80
N THR A 53 -4.05 -1.54 -11.36
CA THR A 53 -3.38 -2.60 -10.63
C THR A 53 -1.87 -2.52 -10.83
N GLN A 54 -1.13 -2.53 -9.73
CA GLN A 54 0.32 -2.71 -9.73
C GLN A 54 0.65 -4.12 -9.27
N THR A 55 1.12 -4.96 -10.18
CA THR A 55 1.57 -6.33 -9.89
C THR A 55 3.07 -6.31 -9.61
N ILE A 56 3.48 -6.89 -8.48
CA ILE A 56 4.90 -7.03 -8.12
C ILE A 56 5.23 -8.50 -7.98
N VAL A 57 6.01 -9.02 -8.93
CA VAL A 57 6.26 -10.46 -9.06
C VAL A 57 7.21 -10.98 -7.98
N ASN A 58 8.33 -10.29 -7.72
CA ASN A 58 9.39 -10.80 -6.85
C ASN A 58 9.61 -9.99 -5.57
N SER A 59 9.80 -8.67 -5.65
CA SER A 59 10.11 -7.87 -4.45
C SER A 59 9.49 -6.48 -4.46
N LEU A 60 8.71 -6.17 -3.41
CA LEU A 60 8.17 -4.86 -3.13
C LEU A 60 8.90 -4.25 -1.92
N ILE A 61 9.60 -3.14 -2.15
CA ILE A 61 10.29 -2.36 -1.12
C ILE A 61 9.67 -0.96 -1.08
N LEU A 62 8.97 -0.63 0.01
CA LEU A 62 8.42 0.71 0.24
C LEU A 62 8.85 1.17 1.63
N THR A 63 9.71 2.18 1.69
CA THR A 63 10.33 2.58 2.95
C THR A 63 10.34 4.09 3.08
N GLY A 64 9.67 4.62 4.10
CA GLY A 64 9.91 5.98 4.59
C GLY A 64 10.97 6.00 5.69
N ALA A 65 11.01 7.10 6.44
CA ALA A 65 11.84 7.22 7.63
C ALA A 65 11.03 7.76 8.82
N SER A 66 11.56 7.61 10.03
CA SER A 66 10.96 8.24 11.21
C SER A 66 10.86 9.75 11.03
N GLY A 67 9.69 10.33 11.30
CA GLY A 67 9.37 11.75 11.02
C GLY A 67 9.17 12.08 9.54
N ASN A 68 9.39 11.14 8.62
CA ASN A 68 9.31 11.30 7.16
C ASN A 68 8.58 10.11 6.54
N ILE A 69 7.31 9.95 6.88
CA ILE A 69 6.48 8.84 6.42
C ILE A 69 6.18 8.97 4.92
N LEU A 70 6.32 7.88 4.17
CA LEU A 70 5.96 7.82 2.75
C LEU A 70 4.44 7.66 2.60
N SER A 71 3.77 8.64 2.01
CA SER A 71 2.34 8.56 1.74
C SER A 71 2.06 7.76 0.46
N LEU A 72 1.24 6.72 0.56
CA LEU A 72 0.69 5.95 -0.55
C LEU A 72 -0.76 6.39 -0.75
N ARG A 73 -1.11 6.89 -1.94
CA ARG A 73 -2.42 7.52 -2.21
C ARG A 73 -3.01 7.09 -3.55
N SER A 74 -4.34 7.03 -3.60
CA SER A 74 -5.08 7.02 -4.86
C SER A 74 -5.04 8.40 -5.52
N THR A 75 -5.09 8.46 -6.86
CA THR A 75 -5.30 9.73 -7.57
C THR A 75 -6.72 10.28 -7.44
N SER A 76 -7.69 9.45 -7.04
CA SER A 76 -9.08 9.83 -6.76
C SER A 76 -9.46 9.38 -5.35
N GLN A 77 -9.71 10.33 -4.47
CA GLN A 77 -10.01 10.07 -3.07
C GLN A 77 -11.27 9.22 -2.91
N GLY A 78 -11.22 8.26 -1.98
CA GLY A 78 -12.32 7.33 -1.70
C GLY A 78 -12.44 6.18 -2.71
N ASN A 79 -11.64 6.17 -3.77
CA ASN A 79 -11.63 5.12 -4.77
C ASN A 79 -10.32 4.33 -4.73
N TYR A 80 -10.43 3.01 -4.81
CA TYR A 80 -9.27 2.15 -4.67
C TYR A 80 -8.26 2.29 -5.80
N TRP A 81 -6.98 2.24 -5.45
CA TRP A 81 -5.93 1.68 -6.30
C TRP A 81 -5.65 0.24 -5.86
N TYR A 82 -5.19 -0.61 -6.79
CA TYR A 82 -4.99 -2.03 -6.52
C TYR A 82 -3.51 -2.40 -6.51
N ILE A 83 -3.15 -3.30 -5.60
CA ILE A 83 -1.80 -3.86 -5.51
C ILE A 83 -1.86 -5.39 -5.43
N ASN A 84 -0.99 -6.05 -6.18
CA ASN A 84 -0.83 -7.51 -6.17
C ASN A 84 0.65 -7.89 -5.95
N PRO A 85 1.14 -7.82 -4.70
CA PRO A 85 2.48 -8.27 -4.37
C PRO A 85 2.49 -9.79 -4.26
N GLN A 86 3.15 -10.47 -5.20
CA GLN A 86 3.24 -11.94 -5.28
C GLN A 86 4.49 -12.48 -4.54
N GLY A 87 5.53 -11.66 -4.42
CA GLY A 87 6.77 -12.02 -3.73
C GLY A 87 6.96 -11.34 -2.37
N THR A 88 8.21 -10.99 -2.03
CA THR A 88 8.57 -10.43 -0.73
C THR A 88 8.02 -9.01 -0.55
N ARG A 89 7.59 -8.68 0.68
CA ARG A 89 7.05 -7.36 1.05
C ARG A 89 7.93 -6.77 2.15
N SER A 90 8.78 -5.82 1.82
CA SER A 90 9.58 -5.07 2.78
C SER A 90 9.01 -3.66 2.87
N ILE A 91 8.08 -3.44 3.79
CA ILE A 91 7.32 -2.19 3.90
C ILE A 91 7.43 -1.63 5.31
N SER A 92 7.85 -0.37 5.43
CA SER A 92 8.01 0.31 6.71
C SER A 92 7.88 1.82 6.59
N PHE A 93 7.41 2.50 7.65
CA PHE A 93 7.24 3.96 7.66
C PHE A 93 6.41 4.46 6.47
N VAL A 94 5.31 3.77 6.17
CA VAL A 94 4.35 4.18 5.14
C VAL A 94 3.05 4.64 5.76
N ASP A 95 2.35 5.53 5.08
CA ASP A 95 0.97 5.87 5.35
C ASP A 95 0.15 5.46 4.14
N ALA A 96 -0.72 4.46 4.27
CA ALA A 96 -1.56 3.99 3.18
C ALA A 96 -2.98 4.55 3.27
N LYS A 97 -3.54 4.91 2.11
CA LYS A 97 -4.95 5.27 1.96
C LYS A 97 -5.51 4.75 0.64
N ASP A 98 -6.79 4.37 0.65
CA ASP A 98 -7.55 3.99 -0.53
C ASP A 98 -6.88 2.82 -1.31
N SER A 99 -6.25 1.88 -0.60
CA SER A 99 -5.49 0.77 -1.20
C SER A 99 -6.20 -0.56 -1.04
N ASN A 100 -6.35 -1.33 -2.12
CA ASN A 100 -6.85 -2.69 -2.05
C ASN A 100 -5.78 -3.70 -2.49
N ASN A 101 -5.30 -4.50 -1.53
CA ASN A 101 -4.40 -5.60 -1.80
C ASN A 101 -5.18 -6.85 -2.24
N ILE A 102 -5.16 -7.11 -3.55
CA ILE A 102 -5.90 -8.22 -4.18
C ILE A 102 -5.16 -9.55 -4.11
N HIS A 103 -3.93 -9.57 -3.57
CA HIS A 103 -3.23 -10.82 -3.30
C HIS A 103 -3.80 -11.51 -2.06
N GLN A 104 -3.77 -12.85 -1.99
CA GLN A 104 -4.30 -13.62 -0.86
C GLN A 104 -3.60 -13.33 0.49
N THR A 105 -2.33 -12.97 0.46
CA THR A 105 -1.54 -12.66 1.67
C THR A 105 -1.66 -11.18 2.03
N THR A 106 -2.07 -10.90 3.26
CA THR A 106 -2.15 -9.56 3.85
C THR A 106 -0.79 -8.85 3.85
N ILE A 107 -0.81 -7.55 3.54
CA ILE A 107 0.38 -6.69 3.69
C ILE A 107 0.49 -6.27 5.16
N ILE A 108 1.61 -6.57 5.81
CA ILE A 108 1.87 -6.25 7.22
C ILE A 108 3.12 -5.35 7.29
N PRO A 109 2.97 -4.03 7.13
CA PRO A 109 4.07 -3.09 7.21
C PRO A 109 4.41 -2.76 8.67
N THR A 110 5.62 -2.29 8.92
CA THR A 110 6.08 -1.87 10.27
C THR A 110 6.12 -0.35 10.40
N ASN A 111 5.93 0.18 11.62
CA ASN A 111 5.97 1.63 11.91
C ASN A 111 5.15 2.48 10.92
N SER A 112 3.98 1.98 10.52
CA SER A 112 3.18 2.53 9.43
C SER A 112 1.83 3.01 9.95
N VAL A 113 1.15 3.82 9.15
CA VAL A 113 -0.11 4.47 9.50
C VAL A 113 -1.18 4.11 8.47
N SER A 114 -2.41 3.95 8.92
CA SER A 114 -3.58 3.86 8.03
C SER A 114 -4.30 5.20 8.02
N SER A 115 -4.44 5.82 6.85
CA SER A 115 -5.30 6.98 6.62
C SER A 115 -6.71 6.59 6.12
N GLY A 116 -7.06 5.31 6.22
CA GLY A 116 -8.40 4.78 5.94
C GLY A 116 -8.56 4.14 4.56
N ASN A 117 -9.67 3.39 4.42
CA ASN A 117 -10.09 2.72 3.18
C ASN A 117 -9.00 1.79 2.59
N ASN A 118 -8.37 0.98 3.45
CA ASN A 118 -7.38 -0.01 3.03
C ASN A 118 -7.92 -1.43 3.22
N VAL A 119 -7.86 -2.26 2.18
CA VAL A 119 -8.34 -3.65 2.19
C VAL A 119 -7.15 -4.60 2.15
N ASN A 120 -7.15 -5.57 3.06
CA ASN A 120 -6.10 -6.59 3.19
C ASN A 120 -4.69 -6.00 3.47
N TRP A 121 -4.70 -4.96 4.31
CA TRP A 121 -3.54 -4.33 4.93
C TRP A 121 -3.70 -4.39 6.46
N ASN A 122 -2.68 -4.89 7.17
CA ASN A 122 -2.59 -4.80 8.63
C ASN A 122 -1.60 -3.69 9.00
N LEU A 123 -2.05 -2.44 8.92
CA LEU A 123 -1.24 -1.24 9.14
C LEU A 123 -1.00 -0.93 10.63
N GLY A 124 -1.16 -1.91 11.53
CA GLY A 124 -0.98 -1.70 12.96
C GLY A 124 -1.85 -0.54 13.45
N VAL A 125 -3.16 -0.63 13.26
CA VAL A 125 -4.07 0.41 13.76
C VAL A 125 -4.02 0.43 15.28
N GLY A 126 -3.34 1.43 15.85
CA GLY A 126 -3.80 2.04 17.09
C GLY A 126 -5.12 2.76 16.80
N GLY A 127 -6.23 2.02 16.73
CA GLY A 127 -7.54 2.60 16.39
C GLY A 127 -8.51 1.62 15.73
N SER A 128 -9.00 0.68 16.53
CA SER A 128 -10.34 0.05 16.51
C SER A 128 -11.24 0.17 15.27
N GLU A 129 -11.25 -0.84 14.40
CA GLU A 129 -12.45 -1.23 13.64
C GLU A 129 -12.71 -2.75 13.65
N CYS A 130 -11.70 -3.58 13.93
CA CYS A 130 -11.88 -5.04 14.11
C CYS A 130 -11.95 -5.50 15.58
N ALA A 131 -11.74 -4.61 16.56
CA ALA A 131 -11.85 -4.94 17.99
C ALA A 131 -13.31 -4.96 18.50
N ASN A 132 -14.26 -4.35 17.80
CA ASN A 132 -15.67 -4.30 18.24
C ASN A 132 -16.59 -5.34 17.58
N ALA A 133 -16.16 -6.05 16.53
CA ALA A 133 -16.98 -7.13 15.94
C ALA A 133 -16.95 -8.41 16.80
N VAL A 134 -15.85 -8.65 17.53
CA VAL A 134 -15.68 -9.87 18.35
C VAL A 134 -16.17 -9.70 19.80
N VAL A 135 -16.27 -8.46 20.30
CA VAL A 135 -16.73 -8.17 21.68
C VAL A 135 -18.26 -8.14 21.80
N ILE A 136 -19.00 -7.87 20.70
CA ILE A 136 -20.46 -7.84 20.73
C ILE A 136 -21.08 -9.26 20.77
N LEU A 137 -20.40 -10.28 20.22
CA LEU A 137 -20.93 -11.64 20.19
C LEU A 137 -20.85 -12.37 21.56
N HIS A 138 -19.91 -11.98 22.44
CA HIS A 138 -19.76 -12.59 23.77
C HIS A 138 -20.64 -11.94 24.86
N ARG A 139 -21.31 -10.81 24.59
CA ARG A 139 -22.17 -10.12 25.58
C ARG A 139 -23.67 -10.41 25.44
N LEU A 140 -24.07 -11.28 24.52
CA LEU A 140 -25.48 -11.67 24.34
C LEU A 140 -25.87 -13.02 24.96
N ILE A 141 -24.94 -13.75 25.61
CA ILE A 141 -25.21 -15.11 26.13
C ILE A 141 -25.46 -15.14 27.66
N PHE A 142 -25.22 -14.06 28.42
CA PHE A 142 -25.32 -14.06 29.89
C PHE A 142 -26.47 -13.22 30.48
N ALA A 143 -27.59 -13.05 29.77
CA ALA A 143 -28.77 -12.37 30.31
C ALA A 143 -30.03 -13.25 30.18
N LYS A 144 -30.02 -14.43 30.80
CA LYS A 144 -31.23 -15.20 31.13
C LYS A 144 -30.92 -16.30 32.15
N ILE A 145 -30.76 -15.92 33.42
CA ILE A 145 -31.23 -16.69 34.59
C ILE A 145 -31.75 -15.66 35.59
#